data_AF-A0AAE3A1R0-F1
#
_entry.id   AF-A0AAE3A1R0-F1
#
_cell.length_a   1.000
_cell.length_b   1.000
_cell.length_c   1.000
_cell.angle_alpha   90.00
_cell.angle_beta   90.00
_cell.angle_gamma   90.00
#
_symmetry.space_group_name_H-M   'P 1'
#
loop_
_entity.id
_entity.type
_entity.pdbx_description
1 polymer ?
#
loop_
_entity_poly.entity_id
_entity_poly.type
_entity_poly.pdbx_seq_one_letter_code
_entity_poly.pdbx_strand_id
1 'polypeptide(L)'
;MNTNEPCAAVFPVDEDFMRLPNNDVIQLEGRQQKITYYLTLGGWNISSPNHIINVIDKFDFSQLDVLVLVNSYHFLEHRVIEDIIRIAAQNNIEIYWARDDRDVDRQAIEEMSDELKVCTSFICNEVAADISTVLHNFDIPIVSIAGVGPYVQKFQVGLKLRNDFVSAGYKTLYISSRREGVLFGARIFPEFLFENGMSFSEKIYGINHYIEKLCREEQPDVVLISVPGETMELSQKHKLDFGYLASIVFSAIKPDVSILNL
;
A
#
# COMPACT_ATOMS: atom_id res chain seq x y z
N MET A 1 -13.87 -28.89 -1.55
CA MET A 1 -13.60 -27.44 -1.48
C MET A 1 -13.69 -27.08 -0.01
N ASN A 2 -12.59 -26.68 0.61
CA ASN A 2 -12.53 -26.43 2.05
C ASN A 2 -13.50 -25.31 2.42
N THR A 3 -14.43 -25.59 3.33
CA THR A 3 -15.49 -24.68 3.77
C THR A 3 -15.06 -23.74 4.91
N ASN A 4 -13.76 -23.45 5.04
CA ASN A 4 -13.19 -22.70 6.18
C ASN A 4 -12.27 -21.53 5.76
N GLU A 5 -12.37 -21.04 4.52
CA GLU A 5 -11.70 -19.78 4.18
C GLU A 5 -12.47 -18.62 4.85
N PRO A 6 -11.79 -17.71 5.57
CA PRO A 6 -12.46 -16.61 6.24
C PRO A 6 -13.17 -15.73 5.21
N CYS A 7 -14.35 -15.25 5.58
CA CYS A 7 -15.08 -14.29 4.79
C CYS A 7 -14.44 -12.90 4.94
N ALA A 8 -13.79 -12.43 3.87
CA ALA A 8 -13.04 -11.19 3.87
C ALA A 8 -13.74 -10.10 3.06
N ALA A 9 -13.65 -8.86 3.54
CA ALA A 9 -14.11 -7.66 2.84
C ALA A 9 -12.99 -6.63 2.73
N VAL A 10 -13.05 -5.80 1.68
CA VAL A 10 -12.23 -4.60 1.55
C VAL A 10 -13.09 -3.36 1.68
N PHE A 11 -12.58 -2.35 2.39
CA PHE A 11 -13.22 -1.06 2.59
C PHE A 11 -12.19 0.06 2.73
N PRO A 12 -12.48 1.29 2.31
CA PRO A 12 -13.50 1.62 1.34
C PRO A 12 -13.00 1.28 -0.07
N VAL A 13 -13.86 0.71 -0.90
CA VAL A 13 -13.59 0.61 -2.34
C VAL A 13 -14.08 1.86 -3.04
N ASP A 14 -13.23 2.40 -3.90
CA ASP A 14 -13.50 3.54 -4.76
C ASP A 14 -13.11 3.24 -6.21
N GLU A 15 -13.10 4.25 -7.08
CA GLU A 15 -12.71 4.08 -8.48
C GLU A 15 -11.24 3.68 -8.65
N ASP A 16 -10.36 4.00 -7.70
CA ASP A 16 -8.94 3.65 -7.72
C ASP A 16 -8.74 2.16 -7.47
N PHE A 17 -9.34 1.66 -6.39
CA PHE A 17 -9.25 0.25 -6.01
C PHE A 17 -9.90 -0.66 -7.06
N MET A 18 -11.06 -0.26 -7.58
CA MET A 18 -11.78 -1.08 -8.57
C MET A 18 -11.07 -1.16 -9.93
N ARG A 19 -10.07 -0.32 -10.19
CA ARG A 19 -9.22 -0.37 -11.39
C ARG A 19 -7.94 -1.18 -11.21
N LEU A 20 -7.64 -1.66 -10.00
CA LEU A 20 -6.45 -2.47 -9.75
C LEU A 20 -6.53 -3.81 -10.51
N PRO A 21 -5.44 -4.27 -11.13
CA PRO A 21 -5.43 -5.56 -11.79
C PRO A 21 -5.44 -6.71 -10.77
N ASN A 22 -6.23 -7.76 -11.04
CA ASN A 22 -6.35 -8.95 -10.20
C ASN A 22 -6.74 -8.65 -8.74
N ASN A 23 -7.72 -7.77 -8.55
CA ASN A 23 -8.17 -7.34 -7.23
C ASN A 23 -9.14 -8.30 -6.53
N ASP A 24 -9.31 -9.53 -7.01
CA ASP A 24 -10.14 -10.57 -6.38
C ASP A 24 -9.48 -11.31 -5.23
N VAL A 25 -8.14 -11.27 -5.16
CA VAL A 25 -7.35 -12.03 -4.20
C VAL A 25 -6.27 -11.14 -3.62
N ILE A 26 -6.20 -11.12 -2.29
CA ILE A 26 -5.20 -10.38 -1.53
C ILE A 26 -4.31 -11.34 -0.74
N GLN A 27 -3.15 -10.86 -0.32
CA GLN A 27 -2.22 -11.56 0.54
C GLN A 27 -2.34 -11.02 1.97
N LEU A 28 -2.69 -11.89 2.90
CA LEU A 28 -2.73 -11.60 4.33
C LEU A 28 -1.88 -12.65 5.05
N GLU A 29 -0.90 -12.20 5.84
CA GLU A 29 0.00 -13.06 6.63
C GLU A 29 0.65 -14.22 5.83
N GLY A 30 1.01 -13.95 4.57
CA GLY A 30 1.61 -14.95 3.68
C GLY A 30 0.64 -15.98 3.10
N ARG A 31 -0.67 -15.80 3.29
CA ARG A 31 -1.73 -16.62 2.70
C ARG A 31 -2.49 -15.83 1.65
N GLN A 32 -2.96 -16.51 0.61
CA GLN A 32 -3.92 -15.94 -0.33
C GLN A 32 -5.32 -15.97 0.29
N GLN A 33 -6.00 -14.83 0.27
CA GLN A 33 -7.35 -14.63 0.74
C GLN A 33 -8.18 -14.07 -0.42
N LYS A 34 -9.26 -14.77 -0.78
CA LYS A 34 -10.23 -14.24 -1.75
C LYS A 34 -11.05 -13.14 -1.10
N ILE A 35 -11.29 -12.05 -1.83
CA ILE A 35 -12.22 -11.01 -1.40
C ILE A 35 -13.65 -11.50 -1.65
N THR A 36 -14.46 -11.54 -0.59
CA THR A 36 -15.88 -11.89 -0.67
C THR A 36 -16.74 -10.65 -0.91
N TYR A 37 -16.44 -9.56 -0.21
CA TYR A 37 -17.23 -8.34 -0.26
C TYR A 37 -16.41 -7.09 -0.54
N TYR A 38 -16.95 -6.24 -1.40
CA TYR A 38 -16.41 -4.92 -1.73
C TYR A 38 -17.33 -3.88 -1.11
N LEU A 39 -16.85 -3.16 -0.10
CA LEU A 39 -17.66 -2.23 0.69
C LEU A 39 -17.29 -0.78 0.38
N THR A 40 -18.27 0.09 0.24
CA THR A 40 -18.07 1.53 -0.02
C THR A 40 -18.98 2.39 0.86
N LEU A 41 -18.69 3.69 0.93
CA LEU A 41 -19.58 4.64 1.59
C LEU A 41 -20.78 5.02 0.71
N GLY A 42 -21.90 5.32 1.38
CA GLY A 42 -23.08 5.86 0.71
C GLY A 42 -22.76 7.18 0.02
N GLY A 43 -23.18 7.32 -1.23
CA GLY A 43 -23.01 8.56 -2.00
C GLY A 43 -21.76 8.63 -2.88
N TRP A 44 -20.82 7.70 -2.76
CA TRP A 44 -19.64 7.64 -3.65
C TRP A 44 -19.96 7.14 -5.05
N ASN A 45 -21.14 6.52 -5.24
CA ASN A 45 -21.66 6.06 -6.53
C ASN A 45 -20.68 5.19 -7.33
N ILE A 46 -19.97 4.32 -6.63
CA ILE A 46 -19.00 3.38 -7.20
C ILE A 46 -19.75 2.25 -7.92
N SER A 47 -19.29 1.93 -9.12
CA SER A 47 -19.79 0.79 -9.89
C SER A 47 -18.62 -0.01 -10.45
N SER A 48 -18.82 -1.31 -10.58
CA SER A 48 -17.85 -2.22 -11.19
C SER A 48 -18.57 -3.18 -12.11
N PRO A 49 -18.06 -3.46 -13.31
CA PRO A 49 -18.65 -4.46 -14.21
C PRO A 49 -18.55 -5.88 -13.65
N ASN A 50 -17.56 -6.14 -12.78
CA ASN A 50 -17.20 -7.48 -12.35
C ASN A 50 -17.55 -7.76 -10.87
N HIS A 51 -17.91 -6.72 -10.10
CA HIS A 51 -18.08 -6.84 -8.66
C HIS A 51 -19.37 -6.20 -8.17
N ILE A 52 -20.01 -6.86 -7.20
CA ILE A 52 -21.13 -6.28 -6.45
C ILE A 52 -20.56 -5.40 -5.35
N ILE A 53 -20.85 -4.10 -5.42
CA ILE A 53 -20.42 -3.12 -4.43
C ILE A 53 -21.54 -2.94 -3.39
N ASN A 54 -21.19 -3.09 -2.12
CA ASN A 54 -22.13 -2.98 -1.01
C ASN A 54 -21.92 -1.65 -0.29
N VAL A 55 -23.02 -0.94 -0.03
CA VAL A 55 -22.99 0.27 0.81
C VAL A 55 -22.94 -0.16 2.26
N ILE A 56 -21.97 0.38 3.00
CA ILE A 56 -21.65 -0.08 4.34
C ILE A 56 -22.83 0.00 5.34
N ASP A 57 -23.63 1.08 5.28
CA ASP A 57 -24.77 1.30 6.17
C ASP A 57 -25.88 0.24 6.06
N LYS A 58 -25.86 -0.54 4.98
CA LYS A 58 -26.85 -1.59 4.68
C LYS A 58 -26.25 -2.99 4.71
N PHE A 59 -24.97 -3.10 5.00
CA PHE A 59 -24.26 -4.37 4.97
C PHE A 59 -24.48 -5.14 6.28
N ASP A 60 -24.74 -6.44 6.17
CA ASP A 60 -24.78 -7.34 7.32
C ASP A 60 -23.37 -7.85 7.62
N PHE A 61 -22.81 -7.39 8.74
CA PHE A 61 -21.46 -7.70 9.19
C PHE A 61 -21.34 -9.03 9.93
N SER A 62 -22.46 -9.66 10.31
CA SER A 62 -22.45 -10.91 11.09
C SER A 62 -21.82 -12.10 10.34
N GLN A 63 -21.70 -11.99 9.02
CA GLN A 63 -21.09 -12.98 8.14
C GLN A 63 -19.60 -12.73 7.88
N LEU A 64 -19.03 -11.64 8.38
CA LEU A 64 -17.68 -11.21 8.07
C LEU A 64 -16.70 -11.69 9.14
N ASP A 65 -15.57 -12.22 8.72
CA ASP A 65 -14.47 -12.62 9.62
C ASP A 65 -13.34 -11.58 9.59
N VAL A 66 -13.08 -11.01 8.42
CA VAL A 66 -11.93 -10.10 8.19
C VAL A 66 -12.37 -8.86 7.41
N LEU A 67 -11.94 -7.67 7.88
CA LEU A 67 -12.09 -6.41 7.17
C LEU A 67 -10.73 -5.78 6.90
N VAL A 68 -10.43 -5.55 5.62
CA VAL A 68 -9.18 -4.94 5.18
C VAL A 68 -9.43 -3.50 4.77
N LEU A 69 -8.73 -2.58 5.44
CA LEU A 69 -8.84 -1.15 5.24
C LEU A 69 -7.81 -0.67 4.22
N VAL A 70 -8.26 -0.32 3.02
CA VAL A 70 -7.43 0.05 1.86
C VAL A 70 -7.43 1.58 1.63
N ASN A 71 -6.55 2.07 0.77
CA ASN A 71 -6.52 3.50 0.44
C ASN A 71 -7.74 3.92 -0.37
N SER A 72 -8.08 5.21 -0.29
CA SER A 72 -9.11 5.81 -1.12
C SER A 72 -8.78 7.26 -1.47
N TYR A 73 -9.22 7.69 -2.65
CA TYR A 73 -9.19 9.09 -3.06
C TYR A 73 -10.10 9.98 -2.22
N HIS A 74 -11.18 9.40 -1.72
CA HIS A 74 -12.16 10.09 -0.91
C HIS A 74 -11.72 10.06 0.54
N PHE A 75 -11.81 11.22 1.18
CA PHE A 75 -11.55 11.39 2.61
C PHE A 75 -12.54 10.55 3.43
N LEU A 76 -12.01 9.80 4.40
CA LEU A 76 -12.81 9.09 5.38
C LEU A 76 -12.82 9.88 6.68
N GLU A 77 -14.02 10.32 7.09
CA GLU A 77 -14.19 11.03 8.35
C GLU A 77 -13.84 10.13 9.55
N HIS A 78 -13.25 10.71 10.60
CA HIS A 78 -12.84 9.99 11.81
C HIS A 78 -13.99 9.16 12.44
N ARG A 79 -15.22 9.70 12.45
CA ARG A 79 -16.40 8.98 12.96
C ARG A 79 -16.66 7.66 12.22
N VAL A 80 -16.39 7.61 10.91
CA VAL A 80 -16.57 6.38 10.12
C VAL A 80 -15.59 5.32 10.60
N ILE A 81 -14.36 5.72 10.89
CA ILE A 81 -13.32 4.83 11.43
C ILE A 81 -13.69 4.31 12.82
N GLU A 82 -14.16 5.18 13.71
CA GLU A 82 -14.68 4.76 15.01
C GLU A 82 -15.83 3.76 14.88
N ASP A 83 -16.78 4.02 13.97
CA ASP A 83 -17.92 3.13 13.72
C ASP A 83 -17.46 1.76 13.20
N ILE A 84 -16.46 1.71 12.30
CA ILE A 84 -15.85 0.46 11.84
C ILE A 84 -15.28 -0.35 13.01
N ILE A 85 -14.54 0.27 13.91
CA ILE A 85 -13.94 -0.42 15.07
C ILE A 85 -15.05 -0.96 15.99
N ARG A 86 -16.12 -0.19 16.21
CA ARG A 86 -17.27 -0.64 17.01
C ARG A 86 -18.00 -1.81 16.34
N ILE A 87 -18.22 -1.76 15.02
CA ILE A 87 -18.84 -2.83 14.25
C ILE A 87 -17.99 -4.10 14.34
N ALA A 88 -16.67 -3.97 14.21
CA ALA A 88 -15.76 -5.10 14.31
C ALA A 88 -15.77 -5.74 15.69
N ALA A 89 -15.78 -4.93 16.76
CA ALA A 89 -15.91 -5.43 18.13
C ALA A 89 -17.22 -6.21 18.35
N GLN A 90 -18.33 -5.72 17.82
CA GLN A 90 -19.65 -6.35 17.98
C GLN A 90 -19.78 -7.68 17.24
N ASN A 91 -19.08 -7.83 16.11
CA ASN A 91 -19.18 -9.00 15.23
C ASN A 91 -17.94 -9.91 15.29
N ASN A 92 -16.97 -9.60 16.15
CA ASN A 92 -15.69 -10.33 16.26
C ASN A 92 -14.94 -10.39 14.91
N ILE A 93 -14.86 -9.26 14.21
CA ILE A 93 -14.14 -9.11 12.95
C ILE A 93 -12.70 -8.68 13.22
N GLU A 94 -11.74 -9.32 12.56
CA GLU A 94 -10.35 -8.90 12.54
C GLU A 94 -10.13 -7.78 11.51
N ILE A 95 -9.36 -6.75 11.87
CA ILE A 95 -9.08 -5.61 11.00
C ILE A 95 -7.63 -5.60 10.54
N TYR A 96 -7.40 -5.47 9.23
CA TYR A 96 -6.09 -5.19 8.65
C TYR A 96 -6.03 -3.78 8.10
N TRP A 97 -5.12 -2.96 8.59
CA TRP A 97 -4.91 -1.59 8.13
C TRP A 97 -3.84 -1.56 7.04
N ALA A 98 -4.29 -1.54 5.79
CA ALA A 98 -3.45 -1.46 4.59
C ALA A 98 -3.35 -0.05 4.00
N ARG A 99 -3.95 0.94 4.65
CA ARG A 99 -4.00 2.33 4.17
C ARG A 99 -2.85 3.21 4.67
N ASP A 100 -2.45 4.13 3.82
CA ASP A 100 -1.43 5.17 3.99
C ASP A 100 -2.03 6.54 4.39
N ASP A 101 -3.35 6.65 4.39
CA ASP A 101 -4.03 7.94 4.48
C ASP A 101 -3.66 8.71 5.75
N ARG A 102 -3.32 9.99 5.58
CA ARG A 102 -2.93 10.93 6.66
C ARG A 102 -4.02 11.23 7.67
N ASP A 103 -5.22 10.70 7.44
CA ASP A 103 -6.42 10.94 8.24
C ASP A 103 -6.59 9.89 9.35
N VAL A 104 -5.66 8.93 9.41
CA VAL A 104 -5.64 7.82 10.35
C VAL A 104 -4.70 8.18 11.50
N ASP A 105 -5.26 8.59 12.64
CA ASP A 105 -4.52 8.69 13.89
C ASP A 105 -4.26 7.27 14.42
N ARG A 106 -3.08 6.73 14.09
CA ARG A 106 -2.70 5.35 14.47
C ARG A 106 -2.80 5.13 15.97
N GLN A 107 -2.37 6.11 16.77
CA GLN A 107 -2.40 5.98 18.23
C GLN A 107 -3.86 5.92 18.72
N ALA A 108 -4.72 6.81 18.26
CA ALA A 108 -6.13 6.80 18.66
C ALA A 108 -6.85 5.49 18.27
N ILE A 109 -6.51 4.93 17.11
CA ILE A 109 -7.08 3.67 16.64
C ILE A 109 -6.57 2.47 17.45
N GLU A 110 -5.27 2.43 17.78
CA GLU A 110 -4.68 1.41 18.64
C GLU A 110 -5.34 1.45 20.03
N GLU A 111 -5.44 2.63 20.64
CA GLU A 111 -6.09 2.83 21.94
C GLU A 111 -7.56 2.36 21.94
N MET A 112 -8.33 2.74 20.92
CA MET A 112 -9.73 2.35 20.81
C MET A 112 -9.90 0.85 20.52
N SER A 113 -9.03 0.27 19.69
CA SER A 113 -9.05 -1.17 19.38
C SER A 113 -8.72 -2.00 20.63
N ASP A 114 -7.78 -1.54 21.45
CA ASP A 114 -7.44 -2.18 22.73
C ASP A 114 -8.59 -2.09 23.74
N GLU A 115 -9.23 -0.92 23.86
CA GLU A 115 -10.39 -0.72 24.75
C GLU A 115 -11.55 -1.66 24.38
N LEU A 116 -11.84 -1.78 23.08
CA LEU A 116 -12.92 -2.60 22.55
C LEU A 116 -12.52 -4.06 22.28
N LYS A 117 -11.25 -4.42 22.51
CA LYS A 117 -10.68 -5.77 22.30
C LYS A 117 -10.83 -6.28 20.86
N VAL A 118 -10.61 -5.40 19.89
CA VAL A 118 -10.62 -5.73 18.46
C VAL A 118 -9.25 -6.23 18.06
N CYS A 119 -9.19 -7.35 17.34
CA CYS A 119 -7.93 -7.81 16.74
C CYS A 119 -7.60 -6.94 15.54
N THR A 120 -6.49 -6.20 15.62
CA THR A 120 -6.07 -5.24 14.60
C THR A 120 -4.62 -5.43 14.22
N SER A 121 -4.32 -5.36 12.93
CA SER A 121 -2.97 -5.52 12.37
C SER A 121 -2.66 -4.39 11.41
N PHE A 122 -1.58 -3.64 11.65
CA PHE A 122 -1.14 -2.56 10.78
C PHE A 122 -0.10 -3.04 9.78
N ILE A 123 -0.39 -2.88 8.49
CA ILE A 123 0.60 -3.12 7.44
C ILE A 123 1.58 -1.95 7.43
N CYS A 124 2.78 -2.21 7.93
CA CYS A 124 3.88 -1.26 8.00
C CYS A 124 5.21 -2.00 7.79
N ASN A 125 6.28 -1.24 7.55
CA ASN A 125 7.62 -1.80 7.42
C ASN A 125 8.59 -1.09 8.39
N GLU A 126 8.49 -1.48 9.65
CA GLU A 126 9.31 -0.97 10.75
C GLU A 126 10.67 -1.69 10.76
N VAL A 127 11.60 -1.22 9.93
CA VAL A 127 12.98 -1.72 9.85
C VAL A 127 13.94 -0.59 10.21
N ALA A 128 14.93 -0.87 11.04
CA ALA A 128 15.97 0.11 11.37
C ALA A 128 16.82 0.43 10.13
N ALA A 129 17.07 1.71 9.90
CA ALA A 129 17.99 2.14 8.85
C ALA A 129 19.43 1.68 9.16
N ASP A 130 20.12 1.17 8.14
CA ASP A 130 21.56 0.97 8.21
C ASP A 130 22.24 2.35 8.14
N ILE A 131 23.08 2.67 9.13
CA ILE A 131 23.79 3.94 9.25
C ILE A 131 25.11 3.98 8.47
N SER A 132 25.46 2.89 7.77
CA SER A 132 26.59 2.85 6.84
C SER A 132 26.44 3.91 5.74
N THR A 133 27.55 4.55 5.37
CA THR A 133 27.61 5.63 4.37
C THR A 133 28.18 5.16 3.02
N VAL A 134 28.02 3.88 2.70
CA VAL A 134 28.49 3.27 1.45
C VAL A 134 27.27 2.99 0.57
N LEU A 135 27.24 3.54 -0.64
CA LEU A 135 26.21 3.16 -1.61
C LEU A 135 26.58 1.86 -2.31
N HIS A 136 25.66 0.92 -2.30
CA HIS A 136 25.71 -0.29 -3.12
C HIS A 136 25.28 0.01 -4.55
N ASN A 137 25.96 -0.63 -5.50
CA ASN A 137 25.50 -0.70 -6.88
C ASN A 137 24.62 -1.94 -7.05
N PHE A 138 23.68 -1.87 -7.99
CA PHE A 138 22.78 -2.97 -8.30
C PHE A 138 23.15 -3.54 -9.67
N ASP A 139 23.45 -4.84 -9.71
CA ASP A 139 23.69 -5.58 -10.96
C ASP A 139 22.37 -6.10 -11.59
N ILE A 140 21.26 -5.93 -10.89
CA ILE A 140 19.90 -6.34 -11.30
C ILE A 140 19.21 -5.14 -11.97
N PRO A 141 18.53 -5.33 -13.12
CA PRO A 141 17.79 -4.25 -13.77
C PRO A 141 16.75 -3.60 -12.84
N ILE A 142 16.78 -2.27 -12.77
CA ILE A 142 15.83 -1.48 -11.98
C ILE A 142 14.92 -0.68 -12.91
N VAL A 143 13.61 -0.91 -12.79
CA VAL A 143 12.58 -0.09 -13.43
C VAL A 143 11.89 0.75 -12.36
N SER A 144 11.98 2.07 -12.50
CA SER A 144 11.24 2.98 -11.63
C SER A 144 9.91 3.41 -12.27
N ILE A 145 8.90 3.59 -11.43
CA ILE A 145 7.59 4.15 -11.78
C ILE A 145 7.41 5.42 -10.96
N ALA A 146 7.57 6.56 -11.61
CA ALA A 146 7.46 7.88 -11.00
C ALA A 146 6.22 8.61 -11.53
N GLY A 147 5.88 9.73 -10.92
CA GLY A 147 4.73 10.53 -11.34
C GLY A 147 4.91 12.00 -11.05
N VAL A 148 4.32 12.83 -11.90
CA VAL A 148 4.31 14.29 -11.72
C VAL A 148 3.33 14.74 -10.65
N GLY A 149 2.33 13.91 -10.33
CA GLY A 149 1.26 14.21 -9.39
C GLY A 149 0.86 13.04 -8.50
N PRO A 150 0.04 13.28 -7.46
CA PRO A 150 -0.68 12.21 -6.80
C PRO A 150 -1.71 11.61 -7.77
N TYR A 151 -2.10 10.36 -7.55
CA TYR A 151 -3.21 9.69 -8.26
C TYR A 151 -3.04 9.57 -9.80
N VAL A 152 -1.82 9.71 -10.31
CA VAL A 152 -1.47 9.44 -11.72
C VAL A 152 -1.29 7.95 -12.03
N GLN A 153 -1.99 7.06 -11.31
CA GLN A 153 -2.02 5.61 -11.57
C GLN A 153 -0.67 4.86 -11.45
N LYS A 154 0.28 5.37 -10.66
CA LYS A 154 1.58 4.68 -10.41
C LYS A 154 1.37 3.26 -9.90
N PHE A 155 0.42 3.08 -8.99
CA PHE A 155 0.18 1.80 -8.34
C PHE A 155 -0.40 0.76 -9.31
N GLN A 156 -1.39 1.14 -10.13
CA GLN A 156 -1.96 0.30 -11.18
C GLN A 156 -0.89 -0.13 -12.18
N VAL A 157 -0.07 0.80 -12.66
CA VAL A 157 1.04 0.52 -13.59
C VAL A 157 2.04 -0.44 -12.95
N GLY A 158 2.44 -0.21 -11.70
CA GLY A 158 3.36 -1.09 -10.98
C GLY A 158 2.83 -2.52 -10.80
N LEU A 159 1.56 -2.67 -10.41
CA LEU A 159 0.95 -4.00 -10.30
C LEU A 159 0.81 -4.69 -11.66
N LYS A 160 0.44 -3.96 -12.72
CA LYS A 160 0.35 -4.50 -14.08
C LYS A 160 1.71 -5.01 -14.55
N LEU A 161 2.76 -4.20 -14.42
CA LEU A 161 4.13 -4.58 -14.79
C LEU A 161 4.60 -5.79 -14.01
N ARG A 162 4.40 -5.79 -12.68
CA ARG A 162 4.74 -6.95 -11.83
C ARG A 162 4.05 -8.22 -12.35
N ASN A 163 2.75 -8.15 -12.60
CA ASN A 163 1.99 -9.31 -13.08
C ASN A 163 2.47 -9.78 -14.45
N ASP A 164 2.83 -8.86 -15.35
CA ASP A 164 3.37 -9.20 -16.67
C ASP A 164 4.76 -9.86 -16.56
N PHE A 165 5.67 -9.34 -15.73
CA PHE A 165 6.98 -9.95 -15.48
C PHE A 165 6.86 -11.34 -14.84
N VAL A 166 6.01 -11.48 -13.82
CA VAL A 166 5.75 -12.77 -13.16
C VAL A 166 5.15 -13.77 -14.16
N SER A 167 4.20 -13.33 -14.99
CA SER A 167 3.59 -14.19 -16.03
C SER A 167 4.58 -14.61 -17.11
N ALA A 168 5.60 -13.79 -17.37
CA ALA A 168 6.71 -14.12 -18.25
C ALA A 168 7.80 -15.01 -17.59
N GLY A 169 7.62 -15.37 -16.31
CA GLY A 169 8.51 -16.28 -15.59
C GLY A 169 9.66 -15.60 -14.82
N TYR A 170 9.68 -14.27 -14.73
CA TYR A 170 10.69 -13.54 -13.97
C TYR A 170 10.36 -13.50 -12.47
N LYS A 171 11.39 -13.59 -11.65
CA LYS A 171 11.31 -13.31 -10.22
C LYS A 171 11.37 -11.80 -10.00
N THR A 172 10.22 -11.19 -9.73
CA THR A 172 10.11 -9.74 -9.57
C THR A 172 10.10 -9.31 -8.11
N LEU A 173 11.03 -8.44 -7.73
CA LEU A 173 10.92 -7.66 -6.50
C LEU A 173 10.19 -6.35 -6.83
N TYR A 174 8.98 -6.17 -6.33
CA TYR A 174 8.26 -4.91 -6.47
C TYR A 174 8.20 -4.18 -5.13
N ILE A 175 8.69 -2.94 -5.09
CA ILE A 175 8.58 -2.04 -3.95
C ILE A 175 7.53 -0.97 -4.26
N SER A 176 6.42 -1.04 -3.55
CA SER A 176 5.27 -0.15 -3.69
C SER A 176 5.44 1.11 -2.84
N SER A 177 5.02 2.25 -3.37
CA SER A 177 4.88 3.51 -2.63
C SER A 177 3.64 3.55 -1.73
N ARG A 178 2.80 2.52 -1.78
CA ARG A 178 1.57 2.39 -0.99
C ARG A 178 1.60 1.13 -0.12
N ARG A 179 1.17 1.23 1.15
CA ARG A 179 1.06 0.11 2.10
C ARG A 179 0.22 -1.04 1.57
N GLU A 180 -0.88 -0.74 0.91
CA GLU A 180 -1.77 -1.75 0.31
C GLU A 180 -1.08 -2.59 -0.78
N GLY A 181 0.10 -2.19 -1.26
CA GLY A 181 0.92 -3.02 -2.14
C GLY A 181 1.28 -4.38 -1.54
N VAL A 182 1.40 -4.48 -0.21
CA VAL A 182 1.64 -5.77 0.47
C VAL A 182 0.53 -6.77 0.18
N LEU A 183 -0.71 -6.32 0.09
CA LEU A 183 -1.88 -7.16 -0.26
C LEU A 183 -1.73 -7.79 -1.65
N PHE A 184 -0.89 -7.24 -2.52
CA PHE A 184 -0.65 -7.74 -3.88
C PHE A 184 0.75 -8.33 -4.05
N GLY A 185 1.41 -8.67 -2.93
CA GLY A 185 2.71 -9.31 -2.92
C GLY A 185 3.86 -8.38 -3.31
N ALA A 186 3.73 -7.08 -3.04
CA ALA A 186 4.82 -6.11 -3.07
C ALA A 186 5.51 -6.01 -1.69
N ARG A 187 6.75 -5.53 -1.68
CA ARG A 187 7.36 -4.89 -0.52
C ARG A 187 6.93 -3.42 -0.47
N ILE A 188 7.12 -2.76 0.67
CA ILE A 188 6.80 -1.34 0.86
C ILE A 188 7.99 -0.61 1.47
N PHE A 189 8.06 0.70 1.27
CA PHE A 189 9.15 1.50 1.83
C PHE A 189 9.18 1.42 3.37
N PRO A 190 10.37 1.44 3.98
CA PRO A 190 10.50 1.45 5.43
C PRO A 190 10.02 2.76 6.04
N GLU A 191 9.44 2.70 7.24
CA GLU A 191 8.80 3.85 7.90
C GLU A 191 9.77 5.02 8.16
N PHE A 192 11.06 4.74 8.41
CA PHE A 192 12.07 5.79 8.63
C PHE A 192 12.19 6.79 7.47
N LEU A 193 11.76 6.42 6.26
CA LEU A 193 11.76 7.32 5.11
C LEU A 193 10.83 8.52 5.34
N PHE A 194 9.73 8.31 6.06
CA PHE A 194 8.66 9.28 6.29
C PHE A 194 8.81 10.04 7.61
N GLU A 195 9.71 9.59 8.50
CA GLU A 195 9.94 10.20 9.81
C GLU A 195 10.86 11.44 9.74
N ASN A 196 10.70 12.35 10.70
CA ASN A 196 11.48 13.60 10.81
C ASN A 196 12.86 13.41 11.50
N GLY A 197 13.20 12.19 11.91
CA GLY A 197 14.40 11.89 12.70
C GLY A 197 15.69 11.68 11.91
N MET A 198 15.62 11.57 10.58
CA MET A 198 16.77 11.30 9.72
C MET A 198 17.02 12.43 8.73
N SER A 199 18.30 12.74 8.50
CA SER A 199 18.72 13.65 7.45
C SER A 199 18.46 13.08 6.05
N PHE A 200 18.47 13.96 5.05
CA PHE A 200 18.32 13.58 3.65
C PHE A 200 19.34 12.51 3.22
N SER A 201 20.60 12.68 3.58
CA SER A 201 21.67 11.73 3.23
C SER A 201 21.50 10.38 3.93
N GLU A 202 21.11 10.36 5.21
CA GLU A 202 20.90 9.11 5.93
C GLU A 202 19.74 8.31 5.34
N LYS A 203 18.65 8.98 4.90
CA LYS A 203 17.55 8.32 4.18
C LYS A 203 18.01 7.71 2.85
N ILE A 204 18.91 8.38 2.13
CA ILE A 204 19.48 7.85 0.87
C ILE A 204 20.22 6.54 1.13
N TYR A 205 21.15 6.53 2.10
CA TYR A 205 21.89 5.32 2.44
C TYR A 205 20.98 4.22 2.98
N GLY A 206 20.05 4.56 3.87
CA GLY A 206 19.10 3.61 4.45
C GLY A 206 18.25 2.92 3.38
N ILE A 207 17.73 3.66 2.40
CA ILE A 207 16.96 3.08 1.30
C ILE A 207 17.84 2.22 0.39
N ASN A 208 19.04 2.68 0.03
CA ASN A 208 19.97 1.89 -0.78
C ASN A 208 20.29 0.53 -0.13
N HIS A 209 20.62 0.54 1.17
CA HIS A 209 20.90 -0.67 1.95
C HIS A 209 19.67 -1.57 2.11
N TYR A 210 18.48 -0.99 2.32
CA TYR A 210 17.23 -1.74 2.40
C TYR A 210 16.96 -2.50 1.10
N ILE A 211 17.12 -1.84 -0.05
CA ILE A 211 16.90 -2.47 -1.37
C ILE A 211 17.97 -3.53 -1.63
N GLU A 212 19.24 -3.27 -1.32
CA GLU A 212 20.31 -4.27 -1.47
C GLU A 212 20.03 -5.53 -0.65
N LYS A 213 19.60 -5.37 0.60
CA LYS A 213 19.24 -6.48 1.48
C LYS A 213 18.13 -7.33 0.85
N LEU A 214 17.06 -6.70 0.35
CA LEU A 214 15.98 -7.41 -0.33
C LEU A 214 16.49 -8.12 -1.59
N CYS A 215 17.34 -7.47 -2.39
CA CYS A 215 17.94 -8.10 -3.57
C CYS A 215 18.78 -9.33 -3.21
N ARG A 216 19.53 -9.30 -2.11
CA ARG A 216 20.32 -10.45 -1.63
C ARG A 216 19.43 -11.60 -1.13
N GLU A 217 18.39 -11.27 -0.37
CA GLU A 217 17.47 -12.25 0.25
C GLU A 217 16.54 -12.88 -0.80
N GLU A 218 16.01 -12.06 -1.69
CA GLU A 218 15.02 -12.46 -2.68
C GLU A 218 15.63 -12.79 -4.03
N GLN A 219 16.88 -12.46 -4.33
CA GLN A 219 17.55 -12.77 -5.60
C GLN A 219 16.67 -12.52 -6.84
N PRO A 220 16.07 -11.33 -7.02
CA PRO A 220 15.15 -11.07 -8.12
C PRO A 220 15.88 -10.92 -9.45
N ASP A 221 15.19 -11.20 -10.55
CA ASP A 221 15.67 -10.95 -11.92
C ASP A 221 15.46 -9.49 -12.34
N VAL A 222 14.49 -8.81 -11.72
CA VAL A 222 14.16 -7.40 -11.98
C VAL A 222 13.59 -6.76 -10.71
N VAL A 223 13.98 -5.51 -10.46
CA VAL A 223 13.41 -4.68 -9.39
C VAL A 223 12.47 -3.64 -10.00
N LEU A 224 11.23 -3.63 -9.55
CA LEU A 224 10.25 -2.58 -9.82
C LEU A 224 10.15 -1.68 -8.59
N ILE A 225 10.23 -0.36 -8.77
CA ILE A 225 10.12 0.59 -7.66
C ILE A 225 9.13 1.70 -8.04
N SER A 226 7.98 1.71 -7.37
CA SER A 226 7.06 2.85 -7.43
C SER A 226 7.58 3.94 -6.51
N VAL A 227 8.02 5.06 -7.08
CA VAL A 227 8.63 6.16 -6.34
C VAL A 227 7.56 6.89 -5.51
N PRO A 228 7.73 7.01 -4.19
CA PRO A 228 6.80 7.72 -3.32
C PRO A 228 6.88 9.24 -3.57
N GLY A 229 5.78 9.93 -3.30
CA GLY A 229 5.64 11.35 -3.61
C GLY A 229 5.67 11.62 -5.11
N GLU A 230 5.93 12.87 -5.47
CA GLU A 230 5.95 13.35 -6.85
C GLU A 230 7.38 13.70 -7.26
N THR A 231 7.66 13.82 -8.56
CA THR A 231 9.02 14.16 -8.99
C THR A 231 9.36 15.65 -8.86
N MET A 232 8.35 16.51 -8.81
CA MET A 232 8.51 17.96 -8.77
C MET A 232 7.21 18.65 -8.33
N GLU A 233 7.29 19.95 -8.03
CA GLU A 233 6.10 20.79 -7.84
C GLU A 233 5.25 20.81 -9.13
N LEU A 234 3.93 20.65 -8.99
CA LEU A 234 3.00 20.76 -10.12
C LEU A 234 2.71 22.21 -10.48
N SER A 235 2.56 23.06 -9.47
CA SER A 235 2.26 24.48 -9.64
C SER A 235 2.52 25.25 -8.34
N GLN A 236 2.51 26.58 -8.40
CA GLN A 236 2.61 27.42 -7.18
C GLN A 236 1.55 27.12 -6.11
N LYS A 237 0.38 26.60 -6.53
CA LYS A 237 -0.73 26.21 -5.64
C LYS A 237 -0.61 24.76 -5.15
N HIS A 238 0.07 23.91 -5.90
CA HIS A 238 0.22 22.48 -5.63
C HIS A 238 1.71 22.15 -5.54
N LYS A 239 2.30 22.53 -4.40
CA LYS A 239 3.73 22.35 -4.13
C LYS A 239 4.09 20.93 -3.74
N LEU A 240 3.12 20.17 -3.24
CA LEU A 240 3.29 18.75 -2.86
C LEU A 240 4.47 18.59 -1.88
N ASP A 241 5.33 17.59 -2.07
CA ASP A 241 6.54 17.36 -1.25
C ASP A 241 7.82 17.97 -1.87
N PHE A 242 7.70 18.81 -2.90
CA PHE A 242 8.84 19.40 -3.63
C PHE A 242 9.78 18.39 -4.30
N GLY A 243 9.33 17.15 -4.53
CA GLY A 243 10.17 16.09 -5.05
C GLY A 243 11.19 15.56 -4.03
N TYR A 244 10.95 15.80 -2.75
CA TYR A 244 11.85 15.38 -1.67
C TYR A 244 12.01 13.86 -1.64
N LEU A 245 10.91 13.10 -1.61
CA LEU A 245 10.96 11.64 -1.55
C LEU A 245 11.53 11.05 -2.84
N ALA A 246 11.14 11.58 -4.00
CA ALA A 246 11.70 11.18 -5.28
C ALA A 246 13.21 11.42 -5.35
N SER A 247 13.69 12.55 -4.84
CA SER A 247 15.13 12.87 -4.81
C SER A 247 15.92 11.93 -3.92
N ILE A 248 15.36 11.50 -2.78
CA ILE A 248 15.99 10.47 -1.93
C ILE A 248 16.12 9.17 -2.72
N VAL A 249 15.01 8.68 -3.29
CA VAL A 249 15.01 7.40 -4.02
C VAL A 249 15.97 7.44 -5.21
N PHE A 250 15.88 8.46 -6.06
CA PHE A 250 16.78 8.57 -7.23
C PHE A 250 18.25 8.88 -6.89
N SER A 251 18.54 9.29 -5.66
CA SER A 251 19.93 9.35 -5.17
C SER A 251 20.40 8.01 -4.61
N ALA A 252 19.47 7.17 -4.11
CA ALA A 252 19.75 5.85 -3.56
C ALA A 252 19.90 4.77 -4.65
N ILE A 253 19.23 4.91 -5.78
CA ILE A 253 19.23 3.96 -6.89
C ILE A 253 19.53 4.63 -8.22
N LYS A 254 19.97 3.85 -9.21
CA LYS A 254 20.08 4.27 -10.60
C LYS A 254 19.18 3.38 -11.46
N PRO A 255 17.96 3.81 -11.79
CA PRO A 255 17.08 3.05 -12.66
C PRO A 255 17.67 2.93 -14.07
N ASP A 256 17.55 1.75 -14.67
CA ASP A 256 17.84 1.53 -16.09
C ASP A 256 16.71 2.07 -16.97
N VAL A 257 15.48 2.00 -16.47
CA VAL A 257 14.28 2.54 -17.11
C VAL A 257 13.45 3.30 -16.08
N SER A 258 12.93 4.46 -16.47
CA SER A 258 11.98 5.22 -15.67
C SER A 258 10.70 5.45 -16.46
N ILE A 259 9.58 4.99 -15.91
CA ILE A 259 8.24 5.27 -16.42
C ILE A 259 7.72 6.47 -15.63
N LEU A 260 7.38 7.55 -16.33
CA LEU A 260 6.82 8.75 -15.74
C LEU A 260 5.33 8.85 -16.09
N ASN A 261 4.48 8.75 -15.07
CA ASN A 261 3.05 8.93 -15.22
C ASN A 261 2.67 10.42 -15.08
N LEU A 262 1.72 10.84 -15.92
CA LEU A 262 1.24 12.23 -16.05
C LEU A 262 -0.20 12.36 -15.57
#